data_AF-A0A7W1P5L1-F1
#
_entry.id   AF-A0A7W1P5L1-F1
#
_cell.length_a   1.000
_cell.length_b   1.000
_cell.length_c   1.000
_cell.angle_alpha   90.00
_cell.angle_beta   90.00
_cell.angle_gamma   90.00
#
_symmetry.space_group_name_H-M   'P 1'
#
loop_
_entity.id
_entity.type
_entity.pdbx_description
1 polymer ?
#
loop_
_entity_poly.entity_id
_entity_poly.type
_entity_poly.pdbx_seq_one_letter_code
_entity_poly.pdbx_strand_id
1 'polypeptide(L)'
;MDRDLSGFRPSKLWKRMPADRRLAAAELFWADEESDEQQIEAVAALAAHMKFRTKSVLSLARDRKAKYLATLPTISDTVAARALVNYHLEKHRPMMAAFLDHLGIAHEDGLIADENVAKPDEATVRAAAEDLATKHPAEDVSIYLSTLISQDPETWEALIDAPQTAVAS
;
A
#
# COMPACT_ATOMS: atom_id res chain seq x y z
N MET A 1 -14.70 2.65 22.21
CA MET A 1 -14.11 1.34 21.94
C MET A 1 -13.13 1.56 20.82
N ASP A 2 -11.83 1.43 21.08
CA ASP A 2 -10.86 1.47 19.98
C ASP A 2 -11.08 0.24 19.11
N ARG A 3 -11.35 0.45 17.82
CA ARG A 3 -11.47 -0.62 16.83
C ARG A 3 -10.07 -1.26 16.65
N ASP A 4 -10.02 -2.58 16.53
CA ASP A 4 -8.75 -3.27 16.26
C ASP A 4 -8.32 -3.02 14.81
N LEU A 5 -7.34 -2.14 14.63
CA LEU A 5 -6.75 -1.81 13.33
C LEU A 5 -5.50 -2.63 13.01
N SER A 6 -5.16 -3.63 13.83
CA SER A 6 -3.92 -4.40 13.66
C SER A 6 -3.84 -5.14 12.31
N GLY A 7 -4.98 -5.48 11.71
CA GLY A 7 -5.08 -6.08 10.37
C GLY A 7 -4.74 -5.13 9.22
N PHE A 8 -4.82 -3.81 9.45
CA PHE A 8 -4.53 -2.77 8.46
C PHE A 8 -3.09 -2.27 8.52
N ARG A 9 -2.25 -2.77 9.45
CA ARG A 9 -0.84 -2.38 9.50
C ARG A 9 -0.15 -2.59 8.15
N PRO A 10 0.68 -1.66 7.66
CA PRO A 10 1.32 -1.77 6.35
C PRO A 10 2.05 -3.10 6.14
N SER A 11 2.80 -3.59 7.13
CA SER A 11 3.50 -4.88 7.06
C SER A 11 2.56 -6.09 6.94
N LYS A 12 1.32 -5.99 7.41
CA LYS A 12 0.28 -7.01 7.22
C LYS A 12 -0.32 -6.94 5.82
N LEU A 13 -0.59 -5.74 5.32
CA LEU A 13 -1.07 -5.53 3.96
C LEU A 13 -0.06 -6.02 2.92
N TRP A 14 1.22 -5.71 3.11
CA TRP A 14 2.32 -6.26 2.31
C TRP A 14 2.30 -7.79 2.21
N LYS A 15 2.09 -8.46 3.36
CA LYS A 15 2.03 -9.93 3.43
C LYS A 15 0.78 -10.52 2.76
N ARG A 16 -0.30 -9.75 2.66
CA ARG A 16 -1.53 -10.15 1.97
C ARG A 16 -1.40 -10.06 0.46
N MET A 17 -0.49 -9.22 -0.06
CA MET A 17 -0.28 -9.11 -1.51
C MET A 17 0.14 -10.46 -2.11
N PRO A 18 -0.45 -10.86 -3.26
CA PRO A 18 0.08 -11.91 -4.11
C PRO A 18 1.57 -11.72 -4.41
N ALA A 19 2.29 -12.84 -4.61
CA ALA A 19 3.76 -12.83 -4.70
C ALA A 19 4.29 -12.00 -5.87
N ASP A 20 3.61 -12.04 -7.01
CA ASP A 20 3.91 -11.25 -8.22
C ASP A 20 3.70 -9.75 -7.98
N ARG A 21 2.58 -9.36 -7.35
CA ARG A 21 2.28 -7.96 -7.01
C ARG A 21 3.25 -7.40 -5.97
N ARG A 22 3.61 -8.23 -4.98
CA ARG A 22 4.59 -7.87 -3.96
C ARG A 22 5.99 -7.67 -4.55
N LEU A 23 6.37 -8.50 -5.54
CA LEU A 23 7.60 -8.29 -6.29
C LEU A 23 7.56 -6.99 -7.08
N ALA A 24 6.46 -6.71 -7.79
CA ALA A 24 6.29 -5.46 -8.52
C ALA A 24 6.38 -4.24 -7.59
N ALA A 25 5.74 -4.28 -6.42
CA ALA A 25 5.84 -3.23 -5.40
C ALA A 25 7.26 -3.07 -4.87
N ALA A 26 8.00 -4.17 -4.65
CA ALA A 26 9.41 -4.10 -4.25
C ALA A 26 10.28 -3.46 -5.34
N GLU A 27 10.04 -3.77 -6.61
CA GLU A 27 10.78 -3.17 -7.73
C GLU A 27 10.56 -1.65 -7.82
N LEU A 28 9.31 -1.21 -7.67
CA LEU A 28 8.94 0.21 -7.63
C LEU A 28 9.54 0.92 -6.42
N PHE A 29 9.51 0.30 -5.25
CA PHE A 29 10.13 0.81 -4.03
C PHE A 29 11.65 1.09 -4.20
N TRP A 30 12.38 0.18 -4.85
CA TRP A 30 13.82 0.38 -5.10
C TRP A 30 14.13 1.30 -6.29
N ALA A 31 13.14 1.61 -7.11
CA ALA A 31 13.28 2.55 -8.22
C ALA A 31 12.96 3.99 -7.81
N ASP A 32 12.28 4.17 -6.69
CA ASP A 32 11.88 5.47 -6.16
C ASP A 32 13.07 6.23 -5.56
N GLU A 33 13.22 7.48 -5.99
CA GLU A 33 14.28 8.39 -5.55
C GLU A 33 13.93 9.11 -4.24
N GLU A 34 12.67 9.08 -3.82
CA GLU A 34 12.21 9.72 -2.58
C GLU A 34 12.20 8.77 -1.38
N SER A 35 12.65 7.53 -1.54
CA SER A 35 12.58 6.47 -0.52
C SER A 35 13.87 6.21 0.25
N ASP A 36 14.86 7.11 0.21
CA ASP A 36 16.21 6.88 0.75
C ASP A 36 16.23 6.30 2.17
N GLU A 37 15.47 6.89 3.11
CA GLU A 37 15.42 6.43 4.50
C GLU A 37 14.87 5.01 4.61
N GLN A 38 13.76 4.72 3.94
CA GLN A 38 13.15 3.39 3.94
C GLN A 38 14.04 2.38 3.20
N GLN A 39 14.75 2.79 2.15
CA GLN A 39 15.68 1.94 1.43
C GLN A 39 16.89 1.56 2.31
N ILE A 40 17.41 2.49 3.12
CA ILE A 40 18.45 2.20 4.12
C ILE A 40 17.94 1.18 5.14
N GLU A 41 16.71 1.36 5.64
CA GLU A 41 16.08 0.43 6.57
C GLU A 41 15.90 -0.97 5.96
N ALA A 42 15.40 -1.04 4.73
CA ALA A 42 15.25 -2.29 3.99
C ALA A 42 16.60 -2.99 3.76
N VAL A 43 17.66 -2.24 3.44
CA VAL A 43 19.03 -2.78 3.32
C VAL A 43 19.48 -3.40 4.64
N ALA A 44 19.24 -2.72 5.78
CA ALA A 44 19.60 -3.24 7.09
C ALA A 44 18.83 -4.52 7.44
N ALA A 45 17.53 -4.56 7.16
CA ALA A 45 16.69 -5.74 7.38
C ALA A 45 17.13 -6.95 6.52
N LEU A 46 17.44 -6.70 5.24
CA LEU A 46 17.97 -7.73 4.34
C LEU A 46 19.34 -8.24 4.80
N ALA A 47 20.24 -7.35 5.21
CA ALA A 47 21.56 -7.72 5.70
C ALA A 47 21.46 -8.62 6.94
N ALA A 48 20.58 -8.25 7.89
CA ALA A 48 20.32 -9.04 9.09
C ALA A 48 19.76 -10.44 8.76
N HIS A 49 18.74 -10.52 7.90
CA HIS A 49 18.10 -11.78 7.55
C HIS A 49 19.02 -12.72 6.78
N MET A 50 19.76 -12.18 5.79
CA MET A 50 20.68 -12.95 4.95
C MET A 50 22.03 -13.22 5.62
N LYS A 51 22.29 -12.65 6.82
CA LYS A 51 23.59 -12.64 7.50
C LYS A 51 24.71 -12.05 6.62
N PHE A 52 24.37 -11.05 5.82
CA PHE A 52 25.28 -10.34 4.94
C PHE A 52 25.79 -9.07 5.62
N ARG A 53 26.94 -8.57 5.15
CA ARG A 53 27.34 -7.19 5.46
C ARG A 53 26.44 -6.23 4.69
N THR A 54 26.11 -5.09 5.29
CA THR A 54 25.33 -4.00 4.65
C THR A 54 25.89 -3.64 3.27
N LYS A 55 27.23 -3.51 3.16
CA LYS A 55 27.91 -3.22 1.89
C LYS A 55 27.63 -4.26 0.79
N SER A 56 27.52 -5.54 1.17
CA SER A 56 27.18 -6.62 0.23
C SER A 56 25.76 -6.43 -0.31
N VAL A 57 24.80 -6.11 0.56
CA VAL A 57 23.41 -5.83 0.15
C VAL A 57 23.33 -4.58 -0.72
N LEU A 58 24.03 -3.50 -0.35
CA LEU A 58 24.09 -2.27 -1.15
C LEU A 58 24.58 -2.53 -2.58
N SER A 59 25.58 -3.42 -2.74
CA SER A 59 26.14 -3.79 -4.04
C SER A 59 25.28 -4.72 -4.89
N LEU A 60 24.17 -5.27 -4.35
CA LEU A 60 23.27 -6.09 -5.13
C LEU A 60 22.58 -5.26 -6.22
N ALA A 61 22.39 -5.89 -7.39
CA ALA A 61 21.52 -5.35 -8.42
C ALA A 61 20.09 -5.16 -7.89
N ARG A 62 19.40 -4.14 -8.41
CA ARG A 62 18.06 -3.74 -7.95
C ARG A 62 17.04 -4.86 -8.00
N ASP A 63 17.05 -5.65 -9.07
CA ASP A 63 16.15 -6.80 -9.24
C ASP A 63 16.37 -7.87 -8.15
N ARG A 64 17.61 -8.08 -7.72
CA ARG A 64 17.92 -8.98 -6.60
C ARG A 64 17.43 -8.42 -5.28
N LYS A 65 17.64 -7.12 -5.02
CA LYS A 65 17.10 -6.46 -3.82
C LYS A 65 15.58 -6.57 -3.75
N ALA A 66 14.89 -6.37 -4.88
CA ALA A 66 13.44 -6.51 -4.98
C ALA A 66 12.97 -7.93 -4.65
N LYS A 67 13.60 -8.95 -5.25
CA LYS A 67 13.31 -10.37 -4.96
C LYS A 67 13.50 -10.69 -3.48
N TYR A 68 14.61 -10.26 -2.87
CA TYR A 68 14.83 -10.51 -1.45
C TYR A 68 13.82 -9.79 -0.57
N LEU A 69 13.51 -8.53 -0.86
CA LEU A 69 12.52 -7.76 -0.10
C LEU A 69 11.11 -8.39 -0.18
N ALA A 70 10.68 -8.80 -1.37
CA ALA A 70 9.38 -9.44 -1.60
C ALA A 70 9.22 -10.75 -0.79
N THR A 71 10.32 -11.47 -0.58
CA THR A 71 10.32 -12.74 0.16
C THR A 71 10.67 -12.60 1.64
N LEU A 72 10.98 -11.39 2.12
CA LEU A 72 11.43 -11.18 3.48
C LEU A 72 10.30 -11.53 4.47
N PRO A 73 10.53 -12.40 5.49
CA PRO A 73 9.46 -12.82 6.39
C PRO A 73 8.84 -11.70 7.21
N THR A 74 9.60 -10.64 7.47
CA THR A 74 9.19 -9.46 8.22
C THR A 74 9.85 -8.23 7.63
N ILE A 75 9.04 -7.22 7.30
CA ILE A 75 9.47 -5.86 6.98
C ILE A 75 8.83 -4.90 7.99
N SER A 76 9.42 -3.72 8.16
CA SER A 76 8.82 -2.67 8.96
C SER A 76 7.61 -2.03 8.29
N ASP A 77 6.79 -1.35 9.09
CA ASP A 77 5.61 -0.66 8.57
C ASP A 77 5.99 0.54 7.69
N THR A 78 7.11 1.22 7.94
CA THR A 78 7.65 2.33 7.12
C THR A 78 8.02 1.86 5.72
N VAL A 79 8.78 0.77 5.60
CA VAL A 79 9.15 0.17 4.30
C VAL A 79 7.90 -0.34 3.58
N ALA A 80 7.00 -1.02 4.30
CA ALA A 80 5.79 -1.56 3.72
C ALA A 80 4.85 -0.44 3.22
N ALA A 81 4.65 0.61 3.99
CA ALA A 81 3.80 1.75 3.63
C ALA A 81 4.31 2.42 2.36
N ARG A 82 5.62 2.67 2.29
CA ARG A 82 6.24 3.29 1.11
C ARG A 82 6.11 2.42 -0.14
N ALA A 83 6.37 1.11 -0.02
CA ALA A 83 6.20 0.19 -1.14
C ALA A 83 4.74 0.07 -1.61
N LEU A 84 3.77 0.09 -0.68
CA LEU A 84 2.34 0.10 -1.02
C LEU A 84 1.95 1.39 -1.76
N VAL A 85 2.37 2.56 -1.27
CA VAL A 85 2.09 3.84 -1.94
C VAL A 85 2.66 3.84 -3.37
N ASN A 86 3.94 3.47 -3.54
CA ASN A 86 4.56 3.44 -4.86
C ASN A 86 3.86 2.45 -5.79
N TYR A 87 3.43 1.30 -5.27
CA TYR A 87 2.66 0.32 -6.06
C TYR A 87 1.34 0.89 -6.57
N HIS A 88 0.55 1.57 -5.73
CA HIS A 88 -0.72 2.14 -6.16
C HIS A 88 -0.52 3.29 -7.16
N LEU A 89 0.43 4.18 -6.89
CA LEU A 89 0.76 5.29 -7.77
C LEU A 89 1.32 4.85 -9.12
N GLU A 90 1.96 3.69 -9.23
CA GLU A 90 2.51 3.27 -10.53
C GLU A 90 1.62 2.28 -11.29
N LYS A 91 0.76 1.53 -10.58
CA LYS A 91 -0.05 0.47 -11.18
C LYS A 91 -1.55 0.77 -11.21
N HIS A 92 -2.03 1.66 -10.34
CA HIS A 92 -3.45 1.77 -10.03
C HIS A 92 -3.99 3.21 -10.00
N ARG A 93 -3.27 4.21 -10.53
CA ARG A 93 -3.77 5.60 -10.61
C ARG A 93 -5.19 5.71 -11.16
N PRO A 94 -5.59 5.01 -12.24
CA PRO A 94 -6.96 5.10 -12.74
C PRO A 94 -8.01 4.62 -11.72
N MET A 95 -7.69 3.58 -10.93
CA MET A 95 -8.58 3.08 -9.88
C MET A 95 -8.67 4.08 -8.71
N MET A 96 -7.54 4.67 -8.33
CA MET A 96 -7.47 5.69 -7.28
C MET A 96 -8.28 6.94 -7.69
N ALA A 97 -8.08 7.41 -8.92
CA ALA A 97 -8.82 8.53 -9.49
C ALA A 97 -10.33 8.24 -9.51
N ALA A 98 -10.74 7.08 -10.03
CA ALA A 98 -12.16 6.70 -10.07
C ALA A 98 -12.83 6.69 -8.68
N PHE A 99 -12.10 6.28 -7.64
CA PHE A 99 -12.58 6.34 -6.27
C PHE A 99 -12.76 7.78 -5.80
N LEU A 100 -11.74 8.63 -5.97
CA LEU A 100 -11.77 10.03 -5.54
C LEU A 100 -12.80 10.85 -6.33
N ASP A 101 -12.92 10.61 -7.63
CA ASP A 101 -13.96 11.18 -8.51
C ASP A 101 -15.37 10.84 -8.02
N HIS A 102 -15.61 9.58 -7.63
CA HIS A 102 -16.91 9.16 -7.08
C HIS A 102 -17.24 9.93 -5.80
N LEU A 103 -16.24 10.18 -4.95
CA LEU A 103 -16.39 10.95 -3.72
C LEU A 103 -16.45 12.47 -3.95
N GLY A 104 -16.20 12.94 -5.18
CA GLY A 104 -16.07 14.36 -5.49
C GLY A 104 -14.85 15.02 -4.84
N ILE A 105 -13.81 14.24 -4.52
CA ILE A 105 -12.56 14.73 -3.93
C ILE A 105 -11.62 15.18 -5.04
N ALA A 106 -11.21 16.44 -5.00
CA ALA A 106 -10.24 16.97 -5.95
C ALA A 106 -8.89 16.24 -5.82
N HIS A 107 -8.37 15.78 -6.95
CA HIS A 107 -7.14 15.02 -7.00
C HIS A 107 -6.32 15.33 -8.26
N GLU A 108 -5.02 15.09 -8.18
CA GLU A 108 -4.09 15.11 -9.31
C GLU A 108 -3.49 13.72 -9.47
N ASP A 109 -3.82 13.03 -10.56
CA ASP A 109 -3.32 11.69 -10.87
C ASP A 109 -3.49 10.65 -9.73
N GLY A 110 -4.64 10.72 -9.02
CA GLY A 110 -4.98 9.84 -7.90
C GLY A 110 -4.41 10.29 -6.54
N LEU A 111 -3.66 11.38 -6.49
CA LEU A 111 -3.22 12.02 -5.25
C LEU A 111 -4.19 13.13 -4.87
N ILE A 112 -4.63 13.13 -3.63
CA ILE A 112 -5.49 14.17 -3.08
C ILE A 112 -4.75 15.52 -3.19
N ALA A 113 -5.39 16.51 -3.81
CA ALA A 113 -4.79 17.82 -4.08
C ALA A 113 -4.87 18.79 -2.88
N ASP A 114 -5.77 18.53 -1.92
CA ASP A 114 -5.98 19.36 -0.73
C ASP A 114 -5.54 18.62 0.54
N GLU A 115 -4.76 19.29 1.39
CA GLU A 115 -4.34 18.73 2.68
C GLU A 115 -5.51 18.59 3.67
N ASN A 116 -6.63 19.31 3.46
CA ASN A 116 -7.82 19.29 4.31
C ASN A 116 -9.05 18.71 3.57
N VAL A 117 -9.00 17.42 3.24
CA VAL A 117 -10.19 16.71 2.78
C VAL A 117 -11.18 16.55 3.93
N ALA A 118 -12.37 17.13 3.78
CA ALA A 118 -13.46 16.89 4.72
C ALA A 118 -13.80 15.40 4.72
N LYS A 119 -14.00 14.82 5.91
CA LYS A 119 -14.42 13.41 6.06
C LYS A 119 -15.65 13.16 5.17
N PRO A 120 -15.54 12.29 4.15
CA PRO A 120 -16.64 12.05 3.23
C PRO A 120 -17.81 11.34 3.92
N ASP A 121 -19.00 11.46 3.35
CA ASP A 121 -20.19 10.75 3.83
C ASP A 121 -19.97 9.22 3.76
N GLU A 122 -20.29 8.51 4.85
CA GLU A 122 -20.00 7.09 4.97
C GLU A 122 -20.73 6.23 3.92
N ALA A 123 -21.97 6.58 3.57
CA ALA A 123 -22.74 5.84 2.57
C ALA A 123 -22.12 6.02 1.17
N THR A 124 -21.65 7.24 0.88
CA THR A 124 -20.94 7.56 -0.37
C THR A 124 -19.61 6.81 -0.47
N VAL A 125 -18.85 6.72 0.62
CA VAL A 125 -17.61 5.91 0.68
C VAL A 125 -17.87 4.43 0.39
N ARG A 126 -18.92 3.86 0.99
CA ARG A 126 -19.28 2.46 0.75
C ARG A 126 -19.74 2.23 -0.69
N ALA A 127 -20.54 3.13 -1.25
CA ALA A 127 -20.97 3.06 -2.65
C ALA A 127 -19.78 3.14 -3.62
N ALA A 128 -18.80 4.00 -3.36
CA ALA A 128 -17.57 4.10 -4.16
C ALA A 128 -16.74 2.81 -4.09
N ALA A 129 -16.61 2.20 -2.89
CA ALA A 129 -15.93 0.93 -2.72
C ALA A 129 -16.63 -0.22 -3.48
N GLU A 130 -17.97 -0.28 -3.42
CA GLU A 130 -18.77 -1.23 -4.18
C GLU A 130 -18.59 -1.05 -5.70
N ASP A 131 -18.63 0.19 -6.18
CA ASP A 131 -18.44 0.52 -7.59
C ASP A 131 -17.05 0.06 -8.09
N LEU A 132 -15.98 0.31 -7.33
CA LEU A 132 -14.65 -0.20 -7.65
C LEU A 132 -14.62 -1.72 -7.75
N ALA A 133 -15.27 -2.43 -6.81
CA ALA A 133 -15.29 -3.89 -6.78
C ALA A 133 -16.01 -4.51 -8.00
N THR A 134 -16.87 -3.76 -8.69
CA THR A 134 -17.49 -4.20 -9.96
C THR A 134 -16.58 -4.03 -11.18
N LYS A 135 -15.57 -3.16 -11.09
CA LYS A 135 -14.73 -2.71 -12.23
C LYS A 135 -13.30 -3.24 -12.17
N HIS A 136 -12.82 -3.61 -10.99
CA HIS A 136 -11.43 -3.98 -10.75
C HIS A 136 -11.32 -5.34 -10.03
N PRO A 137 -10.17 -6.03 -10.16
CA PRO A 137 -9.95 -7.28 -9.43
C PRO A 137 -10.06 -7.09 -7.92
N ALA A 138 -10.77 -7.99 -7.25
CA ALA A 138 -11.05 -7.90 -5.81
C ALA A 138 -9.80 -7.71 -4.95
N GLU A 139 -8.68 -8.35 -5.32
CA GLU A 139 -7.40 -8.22 -4.62
C GLU A 139 -6.79 -6.81 -4.74
N ASP A 140 -6.93 -6.13 -5.90
CA ASP A 140 -6.43 -4.76 -6.07
C ASP A 140 -7.27 -3.78 -5.24
N VAL A 141 -8.60 -3.92 -5.29
CA VAL A 141 -9.53 -3.12 -4.51
C VAL A 141 -9.28 -3.30 -3.01
N SER A 142 -9.13 -4.55 -2.56
CA SER A 142 -8.91 -4.88 -1.16
C SER A 142 -7.62 -4.27 -0.61
N ILE A 143 -6.52 -4.34 -1.36
CA ILE A 143 -5.24 -3.76 -0.95
C ILE A 143 -5.29 -2.23 -0.97
N TYR A 144 -5.93 -1.61 -1.97
CA TYR A 144 -6.07 -0.16 -2.04
C TYR A 144 -6.90 0.41 -0.88
N LEU A 145 -8.12 -0.09 -0.69
CA LEU A 145 -9.00 0.39 0.38
C LEU A 145 -8.40 0.13 1.77
N SER A 146 -7.72 -1.00 1.96
CA SER A 146 -6.99 -1.27 3.21
C SER A 146 -5.81 -0.30 3.43
N THR A 147 -5.16 0.13 2.35
CA THR A 147 -4.05 1.10 2.41
C THR A 147 -4.56 2.48 2.84
N LEU A 148 -5.73 2.91 2.36
CA LEU A 148 -6.38 4.15 2.82
C LEU A 148 -6.63 4.13 4.33
N ILE A 149 -7.23 3.05 4.86
CA ILE A 149 -7.44 2.87 6.31
C ILE A 149 -6.11 2.90 7.06
N SER A 150 -5.06 2.29 6.52
CA SER A 150 -3.74 2.29 7.15
C SER A 150 -3.10 3.68 7.25
N GLN A 151 -3.41 4.58 6.31
CA GLN A 151 -2.83 5.92 6.25
C GLN A 151 -3.63 6.91 7.12
N ASP A 152 -4.95 6.82 7.06
CA ASP A 152 -5.86 7.69 7.80
C ASP A 152 -7.15 6.93 8.18
N PRO A 153 -7.15 6.22 9.32
CA PRO A 153 -8.31 5.44 9.74
C PRO A 153 -9.49 6.32 10.16
N GLU A 154 -9.29 7.60 10.47
CA GLU A 154 -10.35 8.51 10.89
C GLU A 154 -11.18 8.96 9.68
N THR A 155 -10.50 9.36 8.60
CA THR A 155 -11.13 9.74 7.32
C THR A 155 -11.81 8.54 6.66
N TRP A 156 -11.16 7.37 6.69
CA TRP A 156 -11.60 6.18 5.96
C TRP A 156 -12.32 5.15 6.82
N GLU A 157 -12.84 5.56 7.97
CA GLU A 157 -13.49 4.69 8.96
C GLU A 157 -14.60 3.81 8.36
N ALA A 158 -15.36 4.34 7.39
CA ALA A 158 -16.46 3.61 6.73
C ALA A 158 -16.00 2.35 5.98
N LEU A 159 -14.71 2.25 5.64
CA LEU A 159 -14.13 1.11 4.93
C LEU A 159 -13.74 -0.05 5.86
N ILE A 160 -13.56 0.19 7.17
CA ILE A 160 -13.06 -0.81 8.13
C ILE A 160 -13.90 -2.10 8.10
N ASP A 161 -15.22 -1.94 8.06
CA ASP A 161 -16.18 -3.06 8.06
C ASP A 161 -16.73 -3.36 6.65
N ALA A 162 -16.16 -2.76 5.60
CA ALA A 162 -16.63 -2.94 4.23
C ALA A 162 -16.17 -4.31 3.68
N PRO A 163 -17.03 -5.11 3.02
CA PRO A 163 -16.65 -6.44 2.54
C PRO A 163 -15.52 -6.41 1.50
N GLN A 164 -15.33 -5.28 0.81
CA GLN A 164 -14.30 -5.06 -0.19
C GLN A 164 -12.89 -5.00 0.42
N THR A 165 -12.74 -4.74 1.73
CA THR A 165 -11.41 -4.73 2.39
C THR A 165 -10.97 -6.12 2.84
N ALA A 166 -11.86 -7.11 2.83
CA ALA A 166 -11.48 -8.51 3.01
C ALA A 166 -10.69 -9.02 1.80
N VAL A 167 -9.74 -9.93 2.00
CA VAL A 167 -9.13 -10.67 0.88
C VAL A 167 -10.18 -11.66 0.40
N ALA A 168 -10.47 -11.71 -0.90
CA ALA A 168 -11.30 -12.76 -1.47
C ALA A 168 -10.72 -14.12 -1.04
N SER A 169 -11.53 -14.91 -0.33
CA SER A 169 -11.13 -16.24 0.19
C SER A 169 -11.04 -17.28 -0.92
#